data_AF-Q8TV59-F1
#
_entry.id   AF-Q8TV59-F1
#
_cell.length_a   1.000
_cell.length_b   1.000
_cell.length_c   1.000
_cell.angle_alpha   90.00
_cell.angle_beta   90.00
_cell.angle_gamma   90.00
#
_symmetry.space_group_name_H-M   'P 1'
#
loop_
_entity.id
_entity.type
_entity.pdbx_description
1 polymer ?
#
loop_
_entity_poly.entity_id
_entity_poly.type
_entity_poly.pdbx_seq_one_letter_code
_entity_poly.pdbx_strand_id
1 'polypeptide(L)'
;MSAYSLPWYSVWAHPFIAGKAIEEYGAVAGLPAVFLGIVPSPAERWVRGDYKVEYGWIVANYQGPGVVLIRGSHLYVKKPGLVVWGRKVPKVVAVKVGSDEIEVEGKRMTFEEAAKKYGWEKLKYLKKADVGERATLVYELKFTDGRRPMDENEVKKVFGEAAYRRMVEMADYSAVVVWIGKYRKKLIGHAETTMEGIGHLDNLRVVNAARMCRGWNGVIVPPHTWTHGKRQYFDVFEVPGYEKAAHGCCPPARALRDACLDAGLPKPKGIDMGVHPMEYGFHPTEGVVVYNTKPYPILIEIGFKGKPKIGGIIFCNIYALLPA
;
A
#
# COMPACT_ATOMS: atom_id res chain seq x y z
N MET A 1 4.29 23.89 -13.69
CA MET A 1 3.32 24.97 -13.95
C MET A 1 3.15 25.01 -15.45
N SER A 2 1.99 24.88 -16.08
CA SER A 2 0.59 25.10 -15.70
C SER A 2 -0.26 23.86 -16.00
N ALA A 3 -1.21 23.55 -15.13
CA ALA A 3 -2.33 22.68 -15.46
C ALA A 3 -3.42 23.58 -16.04
N TYR A 4 -3.72 23.44 -17.33
CA TYR A 4 -4.91 24.04 -17.89
C TYR A 4 -6.11 23.22 -17.43
N SER A 5 -6.92 23.79 -16.55
CA SER A 5 -8.34 23.47 -16.48
C SER A 5 -8.95 23.90 -17.81
N LEU A 6 -9.36 22.95 -18.66
CA LEU A 6 -10.19 23.32 -19.80
C LEU A 6 -11.59 23.68 -19.26
N PRO A 7 -12.04 24.94 -19.42
CA PRO A 7 -13.40 25.31 -19.09
C PRO A 7 -14.33 24.58 -20.05
N TRP A 8 -15.50 24.21 -19.56
CA TRP A 8 -16.63 23.83 -20.38
C TRP A 8 -16.94 25.00 -21.33
N TYR A 9 -16.48 24.91 -22.57
CA TYR A 9 -16.92 25.81 -23.63
C TYR A 9 -18.03 25.12 -24.39
N SER A 10 -19.26 25.47 -24.03
CA SER A 10 -20.40 25.45 -24.94
C SER A 10 -20.12 26.42 -26.08
N VAL A 11 -19.55 25.89 -27.17
CA VAL A 11 -19.43 26.65 -28.43
C VAL A 11 -20.80 26.56 -29.10
N TRP A 12 -21.53 27.67 -29.15
CA TRP A 12 -22.71 27.80 -30.00
C TRP A 12 -22.25 27.57 -31.45
N ALA A 13 -22.58 26.40 -32.01
CA ALA A 13 -22.13 26.01 -33.33
C ALA A 13 -22.88 26.83 -34.39
N HIS A 14 -22.15 27.77 -35.01
CA HIS A 14 -22.57 28.47 -36.22
C HIS A 14 -22.86 27.45 -37.34
N PRO A 15 -23.90 27.62 -38.18
CA PRO A 15 -24.30 26.66 -39.23
C PRO A 15 -23.16 26.22 -40.18
N PHE A 16 -22.16 27.08 -40.33
CA PHE A 16 -20.96 26.82 -41.12
C PHE A 16 -20.05 25.72 -40.53
N ILE A 17 -19.99 25.58 -39.21
CA ILE A 17 -19.19 24.55 -38.52
C ILE A 17 -19.88 23.18 -38.60
N ALA A 18 -21.23 23.16 -38.56
CA ALA A 18 -22.01 21.96 -38.77
C ALA A 18 -21.88 21.42 -40.20
N GLY A 19 -21.82 22.30 -41.21
CA GLY A 19 -21.57 21.92 -42.61
C GLY A 19 -20.22 21.21 -42.79
N LYS A 20 -19.14 21.76 -42.21
CA LYS A 20 -17.81 21.14 -42.24
C LYS A 20 -17.75 19.81 -41.48
N ALA A 21 -18.45 19.69 -40.36
CA ALA A 21 -18.50 18.45 -39.59
C ALA A 21 -19.22 17.32 -40.34
N ILE A 22 -20.23 17.65 -41.14
CA ILE A 22 -20.94 16.69 -42.01
C ILE A 22 -20.04 16.26 -43.18
N GLU A 23 -19.27 17.17 -43.77
CA GLU A 23 -18.29 16.86 -44.83
C GLU A 23 -17.13 15.99 -44.34
N GLU A 24 -16.59 16.24 -43.15
CA GLU A 24 -15.42 15.51 -42.63
C GLU A 24 -15.76 14.20 -41.88
N TYR A 25 -16.94 14.09 -41.26
CA TYR A 25 -17.28 13.00 -40.32
C TYR A 25 -18.59 12.27 -40.64
N GLY A 26 -19.30 12.66 -41.70
CA GLY A 26 -20.55 12.03 -42.14
C GLY A 26 -21.78 12.36 -41.28
N ALA A 27 -22.97 11.97 -41.77
CA ALA A 27 -24.27 12.38 -41.20
C ALA A 27 -24.49 11.98 -39.73
N VAL A 28 -23.81 10.94 -39.24
CA VAL A 28 -23.94 10.42 -37.87
C VAL A 28 -23.32 11.38 -36.83
N ALA A 29 -22.30 12.17 -37.21
CA ALA A 29 -21.67 13.15 -36.34
C ALA A 29 -22.29 14.56 -36.43
N GLY A 30 -23.07 14.84 -37.49
CA GLY A 30 -23.72 16.13 -37.71
C GLY A 30 -24.95 16.37 -36.83
N LEU A 31 -25.71 15.33 -36.50
CA LEU A 31 -26.93 15.44 -35.69
C LEU A 31 -26.67 15.95 -34.26
N PRO A 32 -25.68 15.45 -33.50
CA PRO A 32 -25.32 16.00 -32.19
C PRO A 32 -24.76 17.43 -32.27
N ALA A 33 -24.04 17.77 -33.34
CA ALA A 33 -23.48 19.12 -33.51
C ALA A 33 -24.57 20.18 -33.69
N VAL A 34 -25.66 19.83 -34.38
CA VAL A 34 -26.80 20.73 -34.63
C VAL A 34 -27.74 20.82 -33.42
N PHE A 35 -28.00 19.72 -32.71
CA PHE A 35 -28.98 19.71 -31.62
C PHE A 35 -28.39 19.94 -30.21
N LEU A 36 -27.12 19.60 -30.00
CA LEU A 36 -26.47 19.63 -28.68
C LEU A 36 -25.25 20.56 -28.62
N GLY A 37 -24.81 21.12 -29.74
CA GLY A 37 -23.61 21.96 -29.80
C GLY A 37 -22.30 21.20 -29.56
N ILE A 38 -22.31 19.88 -29.72
CA ILE A 38 -21.15 18.99 -29.47
C ILE A 38 -20.78 18.30 -30.78
N VAL A 39 -19.55 18.52 -31.27
CA VAL A 39 -18.98 17.76 -32.39
C VAL A 39 -18.27 16.53 -31.81
N PRO A 40 -18.73 15.30 -32.10
CA PRO A 40 -18.02 14.10 -31.68
C PRO A 40 -16.68 14.02 -32.43
N SER A 41 -15.56 14.17 -31.72
CA SER A 41 -14.24 13.90 -32.28
C SER A 41 -14.00 12.38 -32.32
N PRO A 42 -13.40 11.82 -33.38
CA PRO A 42 -13.06 10.40 -33.41
C PRO A 42 -11.91 10.13 -32.42
N ALA A 43 -12.26 9.87 -31.16
CA ALA A 43 -11.31 9.54 -30.11
C ALA A 43 -10.40 8.34 -30.47
N GLU A 44 -10.86 7.46 -31.37
CA GLU A 44 -10.08 6.36 -31.96
C GLU A 44 -8.82 6.83 -32.72
N ARG A 45 -8.79 8.08 -33.24
CA ARG A 45 -7.60 8.64 -33.90
C ARG A 45 -6.50 9.01 -32.90
N TRP A 46 -6.85 9.29 -31.65
CA TRP A 46 -5.95 9.89 -30.67
C TRP A 46 -5.70 8.99 -29.46
N VAL A 47 -6.60 8.05 -29.18
CA VAL A 47 -6.50 7.14 -28.04
C VAL A 47 -6.26 5.72 -28.59
N ARG A 48 -5.30 4.96 -28.02
CA ARG A 48 -5.02 3.54 -28.33
C ARG A 48 -4.91 2.70 -27.06
N GLY A 49 -5.20 1.39 -27.08
CA GLY A 49 -4.94 0.52 -25.91
C GLY A 49 -6.00 -0.54 -25.63
N ASP A 50 -6.03 -1.05 -24.40
CA ASP A 50 -6.89 -2.17 -23.99
C ASP A 50 -8.29 -1.67 -23.60
N TYR A 51 -9.08 -1.16 -24.54
CA TYR A 51 -10.45 -0.69 -24.26
C TYR A 51 -11.30 -0.60 -25.53
N LYS A 52 -12.61 -0.37 -25.36
CA LYS A 52 -13.50 0.04 -26.44
C LYS A 52 -13.82 1.53 -26.27
N VAL A 53 -13.67 2.33 -27.34
CA VAL A 53 -14.22 3.69 -27.38
C VAL A 53 -15.73 3.55 -27.57
N GLU A 54 -16.51 4.04 -26.62
CA GLU A 54 -17.93 4.27 -26.82
C GLU A 54 -18.14 5.78 -26.93
N TYR A 55 -18.96 6.22 -27.89
CA TYR A 55 -19.39 7.61 -28.14
C TYR A 55 -18.46 8.72 -27.60
N GLY A 56 -17.57 9.24 -28.45
CA GLY A 56 -16.89 10.51 -28.23
C GLY A 56 -16.19 10.63 -26.88
N TRP A 57 -15.08 9.91 -26.71
CA TRP A 57 -14.14 9.99 -25.56
C TRP A 57 -14.39 9.04 -24.37
N ILE A 58 -15.46 8.25 -24.33
CA ILE A 58 -15.69 7.32 -23.21
C ILE A 58 -14.91 6.02 -23.43
N VAL A 59 -14.03 5.71 -22.49
CA VAL A 59 -13.26 4.46 -22.44
C VAL A 59 -14.03 3.50 -21.53
N ALA A 60 -14.76 2.55 -22.12
CA ALA A 60 -15.62 1.60 -21.41
C ALA A 60 -15.01 0.17 -21.35
N ASN A 61 -15.64 -0.73 -20.59
CA ASN A 61 -15.34 -2.16 -20.53
C ASN A 61 -14.03 -2.59 -19.82
N TYR A 62 -13.66 -1.91 -18.74
CA TYR A 62 -12.68 -2.43 -17.78
C TYR A 62 -13.02 -2.03 -16.34
N GLN A 63 -12.64 -2.88 -15.38
CA GLN A 63 -12.88 -2.66 -13.97
C GLN A 63 -11.57 -2.29 -13.26
N GLY A 64 -11.63 -1.25 -12.44
CA GLY A 64 -10.52 -0.84 -11.59
C GLY A 64 -9.79 0.42 -12.07
N PRO A 65 -8.77 0.85 -11.31
CA PRO A 65 -8.06 2.09 -11.56
C PRO A 65 -7.08 1.86 -12.71
N GLY A 66 -7.47 2.16 -13.95
CA GLY A 66 -6.55 2.18 -15.09
C GLY A 66 -5.49 3.28 -15.00
N VAL A 67 -4.57 3.31 -15.96
CA VAL A 67 -3.64 4.43 -16.14
C VAL A 67 -3.74 4.96 -17.56
N VAL A 68 -3.69 6.29 -17.70
CA VAL A 68 -3.56 6.95 -18.99
C VAL A 68 -2.10 7.32 -19.19
N LEU A 69 -1.51 6.88 -20.29
CA LEU A 69 -0.14 7.14 -20.69
C LEU A 69 -0.16 8.00 -21.95
N ILE A 70 0.84 8.87 -22.14
CA ILE A 70 1.00 9.61 -23.39
C ILE A 70 2.20 9.02 -24.12
N ARG A 71 2.03 8.60 -25.38
CA ARG A 71 3.11 8.11 -26.23
C ARG A 71 3.03 8.76 -27.61
N GLY A 72 3.98 9.65 -27.90
CA GLY A 72 3.94 10.49 -29.09
C GLY A 72 2.68 11.37 -29.09
N SER A 73 1.95 11.36 -30.20
CA SER A 73 0.68 12.09 -30.37
C SER A 73 -0.55 11.33 -29.86
N HIS A 74 -0.40 10.19 -29.19
CA HIS A 74 -1.53 9.35 -28.78
C HIS A 74 -1.60 9.16 -27.25
N LEU A 75 -2.81 9.12 -26.73
CA LEU A 75 -3.15 8.69 -25.38
C LEU A 75 -3.32 7.18 -25.34
N TYR A 76 -2.81 6.53 -24.30
CA TYR A 76 -2.93 5.10 -24.10
C TYR A 76 -3.60 4.77 -22.79
N VAL A 77 -4.72 4.06 -22.81
CA VAL A 77 -5.33 3.56 -21.58
C VAL A 77 -4.92 2.11 -21.36
N LYS A 78 -4.23 1.89 -20.23
CA LYS A 78 -3.78 0.56 -19.79
C LYS A 78 -4.65 0.12 -18.62
N LYS A 79 -5.28 -1.05 -18.76
CA LYS A 79 -6.02 -1.70 -17.66
C LYS A 79 -5.06 -2.01 -16.50
N PRO A 80 -5.52 -1.97 -15.23
CA PRO A 80 -4.71 -2.44 -14.13
C PRO A 80 -4.43 -3.94 -14.28
N GLY A 81 -3.25 -4.39 -13.84
CA GLY A 81 -3.00 -5.82 -13.59
C GLY A 81 -3.84 -6.33 -12.42
N LEU A 82 -3.65 -7.57 -11.95
CA LEU A 82 -4.42 -8.10 -10.82
C LEU A 82 -4.34 -7.24 -9.55
N VAL A 83 -3.17 -6.64 -9.30
CA VAL A 83 -2.92 -5.72 -8.18
C VAL A 83 -2.36 -4.40 -8.70
N VAL A 84 -2.78 -3.31 -8.07
CA VAL A 84 -2.09 -2.02 -8.16
C VAL A 84 -1.47 -1.75 -6.81
N TRP A 85 -0.17 -1.50 -6.81
CA TRP A 85 0.60 -1.29 -5.59
C TRP A 85 1.67 -0.23 -5.82
N GLY A 86 2.06 0.41 -4.73
CA GLY A 86 3.16 1.37 -4.71
C GLY A 86 4.07 1.13 -3.52
N ARG A 87 5.30 1.60 -3.64
CA ARG A 87 6.26 1.61 -2.57
C ARG A 87 5.99 2.81 -1.66
N LYS A 88 5.68 2.57 -0.39
CA LYS A 88 5.56 3.64 0.62
C LYS A 88 6.93 4.21 0.89
N VAL A 89 7.11 5.51 0.67
CA VAL A 89 8.35 6.22 0.97
C VAL A 89 8.06 7.45 1.83
N PRO A 90 8.97 7.82 2.74
CA PRO A 90 8.92 9.12 3.39
C PRO A 90 9.06 10.24 2.36
N LYS A 91 8.14 11.20 2.38
CA LYS A 91 8.20 12.42 1.57
C LYS A 91 8.65 13.62 2.40
N VAL A 92 8.07 13.79 3.58
CA VAL A 92 8.45 14.83 4.55
C VAL A 92 8.86 14.15 5.85
N VAL A 93 10.06 14.43 6.32
CA VAL A 93 10.64 13.87 7.55
C VAL A 93 10.91 15.00 8.53
N ALA A 94 10.53 14.77 9.79
CA ALA A 94 10.90 15.60 10.92
C ALA A 94 12.05 14.96 11.69
N VAL A 95 12.95 15.80 12.21
CA VAL A 95 14.01 15.41 13.14
C VAL A 95 13.81 16.17 14.45
N LYS A 96 13.85 15.49 15.60
CA LYS A 96 13.81 16.19 16.88
C LYS A 96 15.15 16.89 17.12
N VAL A 97 15.13 18.20 17.36
CA VAL A 97 16.35 19.01 17.59
C VAL A 97 16.40 19.64 18.98
N GLY A 98 15.29 19.62 19.72
CA GLY A 98 15.21 20.12 21.09
C GLY A 98 14.06 19.47 21.87
N SER A 99 13.82 19.95 23.09
CA SER A 99 12.73 19.47 23.94
C SER A 99 11.34 19.74 23.33
N ASP A 100 11.16 20.91 22.72
CA ASP A 100 9.92 21.32 22.03
C ASP A 100 10.12 21.75 20.56
N GLU A 101 11.28 21.44 19.99
CA GLU A 101 11.66 21.83 18.62
C GLU A 101 11.89 20.63 17.72
N ILE A 102 11.43 20.75 16.47
CA ILE A 102 11.73 19.83 15.39
C ILE A 102 12.28 20.59 14.18
N GLU A 103 13.07 19.91 13.37
CA GLU A 103 13.48 20.36 12.06
C GLU A 103 12.73 19.58 10.99
N VAL A 104 12.11 20.29 10.04
CA VAL A 104 11.41 19.72 8.89
C VAL A 104 11.97 20.36 7.64
N GLU A 105 12.55 19.55 6.74
CA GLU A 105 13.14 20.03 5.47
C GLU A 105 14.16 21.18 5.67
N GLY A 106 14.98 21.10 6.72
CA GLY A 106 15.99 22.12 7.04
C GLY A 106 15.45 23.38 7.74
N LYS A 107 14.16 23.40 8.12
CA LYS A 107 13.55 24.51 8.86
C LYS A 107 13.17 24.07 10.27
N ARG A 108 13.61 24.82 11.28
CA ARG A 108 13.18 24.60 12.67
C ARG A 108 11.78 25.16 12.89
N MET A 109 10.98 24.44 13.65
CA MET A 109 9.65 24.82 14.09
C MET A 109 9.29 24.14 15.41
N THR A 110 8.32 24.67 16.14
CA THR A 110 7.85 24.02 17.38
C THR A 110 6.96 22.82 17.08
N PHE A 111 6.80 21.91 18.06
CA PHE A 111 5.83 20.81 17.92
C PHE A 111 4.41 21.30 17.69
N GLU A 112 4.02 22.45 18.25
CA GLU A 112 2.68 23.01 18.05
C GLU A 112 2.46 23.51 16.62
N GLU A 113 3.44 24.21 16.06
CA GLU A 113 3.40 24.66 14.66
C GLU A 113 3.33 23.46 13.70
N ALA A 114 4.14 22.44 13.97
CA ALA A 114 4.12 21.20 13.20
C ALA A 114 2.78 20.46 13.34
N ALA A 115 2.20 20.41 14.54
CA ALA A 115 0.94 19.72 14.79
C ALA A 115 -0.24 20.39 14.08
N LYS A 116 -0.25 21.72 13.98
CA LYS A 116 -1.25 22.46 13.19
C LYS A 116 -1.21 22.06 11.70
N LYS A 117 -0.02 21.76 11.17
CA LYS A 117 0.18 21.43 9.75
C LYS A 117 0.03 19.94 9.43
N TYR A 118 0.54 19.06 10.28
CA TYR A 118 0.68 17.63 10.01
C TYR A 118 -0.16 16.73 10.94
N GLY A 119 -0.72 17.29 12.01
CA GLY A 119 -1.52 16.58 13.01
C GLY A 119 -0.68 15.96 14.14
N TRP A 120 -1.22 15.99 15.36
CA TRP A 120 -0.55 15.46 16.56
C TRP A 120 -0.24 13.96 16.50
N GLU A 121 -1.08 13.16 15.85
CA GLU A 121 -0.88 11.71 15.74
C GLU A 121 0.47 11.34 15.11
N LYS A 122 0.94 12.11 14.12
CA LYS A 122 2.23 11.86 13.45
C LYS A 122 3.43 12.30 14.28
N LEU A 123 3.22 13.19 15.25
CA LEU A 123 4.26 13.79 16.10
C LEU A 123 4.35 13.16 17.48
N LYS A 124 3.33 12.39 17.90
CA LYS A 124 3.22 11.83 19.25
C LYS A 124 4.43 11.01 19.68
N TYR A 125 4.98 10.21 18.76
CA TYR A 125 6.20 9.44 19.02
C TYR A 125 7.41 10.36 19.13
N LEU A 126 7.59 11.23 18.13
CA LEU A 126 8.74 12.14 18.06
C LEU A 126 8.83 13.04 19.29
N LYS A 127 7.69 13.51 19.84
CA LYS A 127 7.68 14.34 21.05
C LYS A 127 8.33 13.65 22.25
N LYS A 128 8.18 12.33 22.36
CA LYS A 128 8.75 11.52 23.46
C LYS A 128 10.14 10.95 23.15
N ALA A 129 10.58 11.06 21.91
CA ALA A 129 11.84 10.51 21.44
C ALA A 129 13.04 11.38 21.88
N ASP A 130 14.26 10.86 21.73
CA ASP A 130 15.48 11.60 22.02
C ASP A 130 15.83 12.58 20.89
N VAL A 131 16.69 13.56 21.17
CA VAL A 131 17.18 14.50 20.15
C VAL A 131 17.98 13.73 19.10
N GLY A 132 17.73 14.03 17.82
CA GLY A 132 18.28 13.31 16.67
C GLY A 132 17.33 12.28 16.05
N GLU A 133 16.31 11.86 16.79
CA GLU A 133 15.30 10.90 16.30
C GLU A 133 14.45 11.47 15.17
N ARG A 134 13.92 10.59 14.32
CA ARG A 134 13.23 10.98 13.09
C ARG A 134 11.82 10.41 13.02
N ALA A 135 10.89 11.17 12.44
CA ALA A 135 9.55 10.70 12.14
C ALA A 135 9.06 11.19 10.78
N THR A 136 8.41 10.31 10.03
CA THR A 136 7.82 10.66 8.74
C THR A 136 6.46 11.34 8.93
N LEU A 137 6.36 12.60 8.47
CA LEU A 137 5.16 13.43 8.57
C LEU A 137 4.24 13.30 7.35
N VAL A 138 4.80 13.07 6.16
CA VAL A 138 4.04 12.85 4.93
C VAL A 138 4.61 11.66 4.21
N TYR A 139 3.74 10.74 3.83
CA TYR A 139 4.07 9.57 3.03
C TYR A 139 3.68 9.79 1.56
N GLU A 140 4.41 9.12 0.68
CA GLU A 140 4.10 9.02 -0.74
C GLU A 140 4.11 7.56 -1.18
N LEU A 141 3.23 7.18 -2.10
CA LEU A 141 3.31 5.92 -2.82
C LEU A 141 3.96 6.14 -4.19
N LYS A 142 5.12 5.51 -4.39
CA LYS A 142 5.77 5.42 -5.69
C LYS A 142 5.32 4.15 -6.40
N PHE A 143 4.49 4.29 -7.42
CA PHE A 143 3.92 3.18 -8.17
C PHE A 143 4.92 2.56 -9.14
N THR A 144 4.75 1.26 -9.41
CA THR A 144 5.59 0.52 -10.36
C THR A 144 4.93 0.31 -11.73
N ASP A 145 3.67 0.72 -11.89
CA ASP A 145 2.89 0.56 -13.13
C ASP A 145 2.91 1.80 -14.04
N GLY A 146 3.75 2.79 -13.73
CA GLY A 146 3.93 4.02 -14.50
C GLY A 146 3.06 5.19 -14.05
N ARG A 147 2.25 5.06 -12.99
CA ARG A 147 1.58 6.22 -12.37
C ARG A 147 2.60 7.17 -11.78
N ARG A 148 2.26 8.46 -11.80
CA ARG A 148 2.95 9.44 -10.97
C ARG A 148 2.85 9.05 -9.49
N PRO A 149 3.83 9.42 -8.66
CA PRO A 149 3.70 9.29 -7.22
C PRO A 149 2.47 10.04 -6.69
N MET A 150 1.88 9.50 -5.62
CA MET A 150 0.72 10.08 -4.95
C MET A 150 0.95 10.17 -3.46
N ASP A 151 0.58 11.31 -2.87
CA ASP A 151 0.56 11.45 -1.41
C ASP A 151 -0.68 10.77 -0.78
N GLU A 152 -0.75 10.77 0.54
CA GLU A 152 -1.85 10.20 1.33
C GLU A 152 -3.25 10.68 0.92
N ASN A 153 -3.40 11.98 0.65
CA ASN A 153 -4.69 12.59 0.31
C ASN A 153 -5.11 12.18 -1.10
N GLU A 154 -4.15 12.15 -2.02
CA GLU A 154 -4.38 11.68 -3.39
C GLU A 154 -4.72 10.19 -3.43
N VAL A 155 -4.03 9.36 -2.64
CA VAL A 155 -4.35 7.93 -2.51
C VAL A 155 -5.75 7.74 -1.96
N LYS A 156 -6.14 8.48 -0.91
CA LYS A 156 -7.50 8.46 -0.36
C LYS A 156 -8.54 8.86 -1.39
N LYS A 157 -8.29 9.90 -2.18
CA LYS A 157 -9.21 10.40 -3.21
C LYS A 157 -9.38 9.42 -4.37
N VAL A 158 -8.30 8.78 -4.83
CA VAL A 158 -8.30 7.92 -6.03
C VAL A 158 -8.70 6.48 -5.70
N PHE A 159 -8.18 5.92 -4.61
CA PHE A 159 -8.36 4.50 -4.25
C PHE A 159 -9.27 4.28 -3.03
N GLY A 160 -9.70 5.36 -2.37
CA GLY A 160 -10.63 5.31 -1.23
C GLY A 160 -9.98 5.09 0.13
N GLU A 161 -10.81 5.13 1.17
CA GLU A 161 -10.37 5.08 2.58
C GLU A 161 -9.62 3.80 2.94
N ALA A 162 -10.01 2.67 2.35
CA ALA A 162 -9.37 1.38 2.64
C ALA A 162 -7.92 1.34 2.17
N ALA A 163 -7.61 1.93 1.00
CA ALA A 163 -6.26 2.04 0.49
C ALA A 163 -5.42 3.00 1.34
N TYR A 164 -5.99 4.14 1.72
CA TYR A 164 -5.35 5.09 2.62
C TYR A 164 -5.01 4.45 3.98
N ARG A 165 -5.96 3.78 4.63
CA ARG A 165 -5.70 3.09 5.91
C ARG A 165 -4.58 2.06 5.78
N ARG A 166 -4.60 1.25 4.72
CA ARG A 166 -3.55 0.26 4.46
C ARG A 166 -2.18 0.92 4.23
N MET A 167 -2.12 2.07 3.56
CA MET A 167 -0.90 2.87 3.42
C MET A 167 -0.38 3.38 4.77
N VAL A 168 -1.26 3.90 5.63
CA VAL A 168 -0.88 4.40 6.96
C VAL A 168 -0.38 3.27 7.86
N GLU A 169 -1.07 2.13 7.86
CA GLU A 169 -0.77 0.97 8.71
C GLU A 169 0.55 0.28 8.36
N MET A 170 1.00 0.29 7.11
CA MET A 170 2.22 -0.42 6.71
C MET A 170 3.49 0.32 7.14
N ALA A 171 4.57 -0.41 7.42
CA ALA A 171 5.87 0.18 7.74
C ALA A 171 6.43 1.01 6.57
N ASP A 172 7.40 1.88 6.86
CA ASP A 172 8.09 2.63 5.81
C ASP A 172 8.80 1.69 4.85
N TYR A 173 8.90 2.08 3.59
CA TYR A 173 9.45 1.23 2.53
C TYR A 173 8.69 -0.09 2.33
N SER A 174 7.45 -0.22 2.80
CA SER A 174 6.62 -1.38 2.45
C SER A 174 6.06 -1.27 1.03
N ALA A 175 5.87 -2.41 0.37
CA ALA A 175 4.99 -2.50 -0.77
C ALA A 175 3.53 -2.46 -0.27
N VAL A 176 2.75 -1.49 -0.74
CA VAL A 176 1.37 -1.26 -0.33
C VAL A 176 0.44 -1.51 -1.51
N VAL A 177 -0.39 -2.53 -1.41
CA VAL A 177 -1.47 -2.81 -2.38
C VAL A 177 -2.64 -1.86 -2.11
N VAL A 178 -2.93 -1.00 -3.07
CA VAL A 178 -4.03 -0.02 -2.99
C VAL A 178 -5.29 -0.48 -3.72
N TRP A 179 -5.15 -1.43 -4.65
CA TRP A 179 -6.28 -2.04 -5.34
C TRP A 179 -5.95 -3.48 -5.72
N ILE A 180 -6.96 -4.33 -5.70
CA ILE A 180 -6.90 -5.71 -6.17
C ILE A 180 -8.17 -6.03 -6.94
N GLY A 181 -8.02 -6.65 -8.11
CA GLY A 181 -9.13 -7.12 -8.93
C GLY A 181 -9.84 -8.32 -8.32
N LYS A 182 -10.76 -8.94 -9.06
CA LYS A 182 -11.37 -10.22 -8.63
C LYS A 182 -10.31 -11.32 -8.64
N TYR A 183 -10.21 -12.06 -7.54
CA TYR A 183 -9.23 -13.12 -7.37
C TYR A 183 -9.83 -14.34 -6.68
N ARG A 184 -9.18 -15.48 -6.87
CA ARG A 184 -9.33 -16.69 -6.06
C ARG A 184 -8.08 -16.93 -5.22
N LYS A 185 -8.26 -17.49 -4.03
CA LYS A 185 -7.15 -17.88 -3.13
C LYS A 185 -6.81 -19.35 -3.36
N LYS A 186 -5.52 -19.67 -3.50
CA LYS A 186 -5.00 -21.04 -3.47
C LYS A 186 -3.99 -21.15 -2.33
N LEU A 187 -4.21 -22.05 -1.38
CA LEU A 187 -3.23 -22.30 -0.31
C LEU A 187 -1.97 -22.88 -0.94
N ILE A 188 -0.81 -22.29 -0.63
CA ILE A 188 0.49 -22.73 -1.15
C ILE A 188 1.52 -22.98 -0.06
N GLY A 189 1.29 -22.49 1.17
CA GLY A 189 2.11 -22.82 2.32
C GLY A 189 1.32 -22.75 3.61
N HIS A 190 1.65 -23.59 4.58
CA HIS A 190 0.98 -23.69 5.86
C HIS A 190 1.96 -24.08 6.97
N ALA A 191 1.79 -23.49 8.15
CA ALA A 191 2.47 -23.95 9.36
C ALA A 191 1.67 -23.64 10.61
N GLU A 192 1.92 -24.44 11.64
CA GLU A 192 1.35 -24.26 12.97
C GLU A 192 2.43 -24.41 14.04
N THR A 193 2.27 -23.65 15.12
CA THR A 193 3.12 -23.74 16.30
C THR A 193 2.28 -23.45 17.53
N THR A 194 2.72 -23.96 18.68
CA THR A 194 2.10 -23.64 19.96
C THR A 194 2.81 -22.48 20.64
N MET A 195 2.05 -21.74 21.46
CA MET A 195 2.60 -20.81 22.43
C MET A 195 3.15 -21.58 23.63
N GLU A 196 4.46 -21.54 23.83
CA GLU A 196 5.11 -22.10 25.01
C GLU A 196 5.01 -21.13 26.21
N GLY A 197 4.59 -21.65 27.37
CA GLY A 197 4.61 -20.93 28.65
C GLY A 197 5.94 -21.13 29.35
N ILE A 198 6.56 -20.06 29.83
CA ILE A 198 7.78 -20.14 30.67
C ILE A 198 7.60 -19.13 31.81
N GLY A 199 7.07 -19.60 32.95
CA GLY A 199 7.04 -18.84 34.20
C GLY A 199 6.11 -17.62 34.23
N HIS A 200 6.37 -16.70 35.16
CA HIS A 200 5.48 -15.61 35.63
C HIS A 200 5.19 -14.47 34.61
N LEU A 201 5.66 -14.56 33.35
CA LEU A 201 5.55 -13.50 32.32
C LEU A 201 4.53 -13.81 31.22
N ASP A 202 3.55 -14.61 31.58
CA ASP A 202 2.75 -15.41 30.66
C ASP A 202 1.71 -14.59 29.87
N ASN A 203 1.15 -13.53 30.47
CA ASN A 203 0.17 -12.66 29.80
C ASN A 203 0.79 -11.74 28.74
N LEU A 204 1.98 -11.17 29.01
CA LEU A 204 2.64 -10.24 28.09
C LEU A 204 3.07 -10.93 26.80
N ARG A 205 3.55 -12.17 26.92
CA ARG A 205 3.94 -13.01 25.78
C ARG A 205 2.77 -13.25 24.83
N VAL A 206 1.60 -13.57 25.37
CA VAL A 206 0.38 -13.76 24.57
C VAL A 206 -0.02 -12.45 23.88
N VAL A 207 0.09 -11.31 24.57
CA VAL A 207 -0.21 -9.98 24.00
C VAL A 207 0.74 -9.66 22.83
N ASN A 208 2.04 -9.83 23.00
CA ASN A 208 3.04 -9.60 21.96
C ASN A 208 2.87 -10.57 20.79
N ALA A 209 2.60 -11.85 21.06
CA ALA A 209 2.30 -12.82 20.00
C ALA A 209 1.07 -12.39 19.18
N ALA A 210 -0.01 -11.98 19.84
CA ALA A 210 -1.21 -11.46 19.20
C ALA A 210 -0.95 -10.18 18.40
N ARG A 211 -0.07 -9.30 18.87
CA ARG A 211 0.36 -8.09 18.14
C ARG A 211 1.11 -8.48 16.86
N MET A 212 2.05 -9.41 16.92
CA MET A 212 2.76 -9.89 15.73
C MET A 212 1.81 -10.53 14.72
N CYS A 213 0.88 -11.40 15.17
CA CYS A 213 -0.14 -11.96 14.31
C CYS A 213 -0.97 -10.85 13.65
N ARG A 214 -1.46 -9.85 14.40
CA ARG A 214 -2.21 -8.72 13.82
C ARG A 214 -1.39 -7.91 12.80
N GLY A 215 -0.10 -7.74 13.06
CA GLY A 215 0.82 -7.04 12.18
C GLY A 215 0.96 -7.71 10.81
N TRP A 216 1.03 -9.03 10.78
CA TRP A 216 1.23 -9.81 9.55
C TRP A 216 -0.07 -10.30 8.91
N ASN A 217 -1.17 -10.38 9.65
CA ASN A 217 -2.44 -10.87 9.13
C ASN A 217 -3.02 -9.94 8.07
N GLY A 218 -3.34 -10.50 6.91
CA GLY A 218 -3.92 -9.77 5.79
C GLY A 218 -2.90 -8.96 4.98
N VAL A 219 -1.59 -9.16 5.20
CA VAL A 219 -0.54 -8.52 4.39
C VAL A 219 -0.48 -9.18 3.03
N ILE A 220 -0.52 -8.37 1.96
CA ILE A 220 -0.36 -8.84 0.58
C ILE A 220 1.02 -8.41 0.09
N VAL A 221 1.80 -9.36 -0.41
CA VAL A 221 3.13 -9.11 -0.99
C VAL A 221 3.04 -9.23 -2.52
N PRO A 222 3.20 -8.13 -3.28
CA PRO A 222 3.16 -8.16 -4.74
C PRO A 222 4.25 -9.08 -5.37
N PRO A 223 4.07 -9.51 -6.63
CA PRO A 223 5.03 -10.38 -7.33
C PRO A 223 6.44 -9.81 -7.37
N HIS A 224 7.46 -10.62 -7.11
CA HIS A 224 8.87 -10.22 -7.15
C HIS A 224 9.22 -8.99 -6.29
N THR A 225 8.49 -8.81 -5.19
CA THR A 225 8.71 -7.68 -4.26
C THR A 225 8.85 -8.16 -2.83
N TRP A 226 9.26 -7.24 -1.98
CA TRP A 226 9.27 -7.45 -0.55
C TRP A 226 8.43 -6.41 0.18
N THR A 227 7.97 -6.80 1.37
CA THR A 227 7.22 -5.91 2.25
C THR A 227 7.46 -6.26 3.72
N HIS A 228 7.05 -5.34 4.60
CA HIS A 228 7.06 -5.53 6.05
C HIS A 228 5.65 -5.85 6.56
N GLY A 229 5.55 -6.15 7.86
CA GLY A 229 4.26 -6.19 8.54
C GLY A 229 3.68 -4.79 8.72
N LYS A 230 2.41 -4.74 9.16
CA LYS A 230 1.78 -3.51 9.65
C LYS A 230 2.46 -3.06 10.94
N ARG A 231 2.56 -1.74 11.13
CA ARG A 231 3.06 -1.11 12.35
C ARG A 231 2.28 -1.61 13.55
N GLN A 232 2.98 -2.05 14.57
CA GLN A 232 2.42 -2.53 15.84
C GLN A 232 3.34 -2.08 16.96
N TYR A 233 2.76 -1.68 18.08
CA TYR A 233 3.53 -1.38 19.28
C TYR A 233 3.77 -2.68 20.05
N PHE A 234 5.01 -2.97 20.43
CA PHE A 234 5.37 -4.14 21.23
C PHE A 234 5.84 -3.70 22.61
N ASP A 235 5.39 -4.42 23.64
CA ASP A 235 5.93 -4.22 24.97
C ASP A 235 7.26 -4.94 25.08
N VAL A 236 8.29 -4.21 25.47
CA VAL A 236 9.67 -4.67 25.50
C VAL A 236 10.06 -4.99 26.93
N PHE A 237 10.77 -6.11 27.12
CA PHE A 237 11.45 -6.42 28.37
C PHE A 237 12.94 -6.10 28.22
N GLU A 238 13.51 -5.42 29.21
CA GLU A 238 14.96 -5.30 29.34
C GLU A 238 15.48 -6.58 30.00
N VAL A 239 16.23 -7.36 29.23
CA VAL A 239 16.94 -8.54 29.75
C VAL A 239 18.40 -8.12 29.94
N PRO A 240 19.01 -8.31 31.13
CA PRO A 240 20.44 -8.02 31.32
C PRO A 240 21.29 -8.70 30.23
N GLY A 241 22.07 -7.91 29.49
CA GLY A 241 22.92 -8.38 28.39
C GLY A 241 22.28 -8.37 26.99
N TYR A 242 21.00 -8.00 26.86
CA TYR A 242 20.35 -7.85 25.56
C TYR A 242 19.65 -6.51 25.41
N GLU A 243 19.89 -5.84 24.29
CA GLU A 243 19.15 -4.65 23.89
C GLU A 243 17.68 -5.04 23.62
N LYS A 244 16.78 -4.77 24.58
CA LYS A 244 15.33 -4.66 24.38
C LYS A 244 14.68 -5.82 23.60
N ALA A 245 14.24 -6.88 24.30
CA ALA A 245 13.57 -8.04 23.68
C ALA A 245 12.03 -8.00 23.81
N ALA A 246 11.31 -8.13 22.68
CA ALA A 246 9.86 -8.33 22.68
C ALA A 246 9.52 -9.83 22.83
N HIS A 247 9.52 -10.34 24.07
CA HIS A 247 9.17 -11.74 24.35
C HIS A 247 7.76 -12.09 23.82
N GLY A 248 7.58 -13.35 23.39
CA GLY A 248 6.33 -13.86 22.83
C GLY A 248 6.23 -13.78 21.31
N CYS A 249 7.15 -13.12 20.62
CA CYS A 249 7.15 -13.04 19.15
C CYS A 249 7.74 -14.28 18.45
N CYS A 250 8.52 -15.11 19.16
CA CYS A 250 9.16 -16.29 18.58
C CYS A 250 8.17 -17.32 18.01
N PRO A 251 7.08 -17.71 18.71
CA PRO A 251 6.09 -18.62 18.13
C PRO A 251 5.46 -18.10 16.82
N PRO A 252 4.85 -16.91 16.73
CA PRO A 252 4.32 -16.43 15.45
C PRO A 252 5.40 -16.24 14.37
N ALA A 253 6.63 -15.92 14.74
CA ALA A 253 7.76 -15.87 13.80
C ALA A 253 8.09 -17.25 13.22
N ARG A 254 8.07 -18.33 14.03
CA ARG A 254 8.22 -19.70 13.54
C ARG A 254 7.12 -20.06 12.54
N ALA A 255 5.86 -19.80 12.88
CA ALA A 255 4.73 -20.07 11.98
C ALA A 255 4.87 -19.32 10.65
N LEU A 256 5.23 -18.03 10.68
CA LEU A 256 5.44 -17.24 9.47
C LEU A 256 6.60 -17.80 8.63
N ARG A 257 7.75 -18.08 9.25
CA ARG A 257 8.92 -18.65 8.58
C ARG A 257 8.58 -19.98 7.91
N ASP A 258 8.01 -20.90 8.67
CA ASP A 258 7.77 -22.26 8.20
C ASP A 258 6.72 -22.27 7.08
N ALA A 259 5.68 -21.43 7.19
CA ALA A 259 4.69 -21.27 6.12
C ALA A 259 5.29 -20.61 4.85
N CYS A 260 6.24 -19.67 5.01
CA CYS A 260 6.99 -19.12 3.88
C CYS A 260 7.86 -20.18 3.18
N LEU A 261 8.59 -20.99 3.95
CA LEU A 261 9.43 -22.07 3.42
C LEU A 261 8.58 -23.14 2.72
N ASP A 262 7.46 -23.55 3.32
CA ASP A 262 6.49 -24.48 2.73
C ASP A 262 5.90 -23.94 1.41
N ALA A 263 5.67 -22.62 1.33
CA ALA A 263 5.28 -21.94 0.09
C ALA A 263 6.40 -21.85 -0.98
N GLY A 264 7.60 -22.36 -0.69
CA GLY A 264 8.78 -22.22 -1.53
C GLY A 264 9.21 -20.76 -1.70
N LEU A 265 9.00 -19.94 -0.67
CA LEU A 265 9.56 -18.60 -0.53
C LEU A 265 10.86 -18.68 0.29
N PRO A 266 11.76 -17.70 0.16
CA PRO A 266 12.92 -17.63 1.05
C PRO A 266 12.49 -17.36 2.50
N LYS A 267 13.36 -17.74 3.44
CA LYS A 267 13.25 -17.37 4.85
C LYS A 267 13.06 -15.84 4.99
N PRO A 268 12.09 -15.35 5.78
CA PRO A 268 11.96 -13.93 6.06
C PRO A 268 13.25 -13.35 6.69
N LYS A 269 13.64 -12.14 6.29
CA LYS A 269 14.76 -11.42 6.94
C LYS A 269 14.35 -11.02 8.36
N GLY A 270 15.27 -11.11 9.32
CA GLY A 270 15.00 -10.85 10.74
C GLY A 270 14.36 -12.01 11.49
N ILE A 271 14.22 -13.18 10.84
CA ILE A 271 13.74 -14.43 11.43
C ILE A 271 14.69 -15.56 11.09
N ASP A 272 15.37 -16.15 12.08
CA ASP A 272 16.32 -17.27 11.97
C ASP A 272 15.65 -18.67 11.92
N MET A 273 16.43 -19.72 11.69
CA MET A 273 15.98 -21.12 11.61
C MET A 273 15.82 -21.80 12.99
N GLY A 274 16.34 -21.19 14.07
CA GLY A 274 16.25 -21.74 15.41
C GLY A 274 14.85 -21.79 16.02
N VAL A 275 14.76 -22.35 17.24
CA VAL A 275 13.51 -22.41 18.04
C VAL A 275 13.11 -21.02 18.55
N HIS A 276 14.07 -20.13 18.78
CA HIS A 276 13.81 -18.72 19.10
C HIS A 276 14.22 -17.86 17.90
N PRO A 277 13.40 -17.81 16.84
CA PRO A 277 13.89 -17.34 15.56
C PRO A 277 13.87 -15.82 15.42
N MET A 278 13.23 -15.06 16.31
CA MET A 278 13.27 -13.59 16.17
C MET A 278 14.70 -13.09 16.47
N GLU A 279 15.35 -12.54 15.44
CA GLU A 279 16.71 -12.01 15.57
C GLU A 279 16.70 -10.77 16.49
N TYR A 280 17.68 -10.68 17.39
CA TYR A 280 17.84 -9.52 18.27
C TYR A 280 18.06 -8.24 17.45
N GLY A 281 17.52 -7.11 17.92
CA GLY A 281 17.57 -5.83 17.23
C GLY A 281 16.56 -5.66 16.08
N PHE A 282 15.79 -6.70 15.72
CA PHE A 282 14.74 -6.59 14.71
C PHE A 282 13.37 -6.32 15.33
N HIS A 283 12.68 -5.28 14.83
CA HIS A 283 11.29 -5.04 15.19
C HIS A 283 10.37 -6.16 14.60
N PRO A 284 9.48 -6.81 15.36
CA PRO A 284 8.77 -8.02 14.92
C PRO A 284 7.85 -7.87 13.70
N THR A 285 7.48 -6.65 13.33
CA THR A 285 6.70 -6.36 12.12
C THR A 285 7.45 -5.47 11.13
N GLU A 286 7.96 -4.33 11.59
CA GLU A 286 8.68 -3.34 10.78
C GLU A 286 10.13 -3.73 10.44
N GLY A 287 10.78 -4.59 11.23
CA GLY A 287 12.14 -5.08 10.96
C GLY A 287 12.15 -6.35 10.11
N VAL A 288 11.11 -7.17 10.22
CA VAL A 288 10.97 -8.41 9.45
C VAL A 288 10.54 -8.11 8.01
N VAL A 289 11.14 -8.80 7.06
CA VAL A 289 10.84 -8.64 5.62
C VAL A 289 10.48 -9.98 5.00
N VAL A 290 9.32 -10.05 4.34
CA VAL A 290 8.93 -11.18 3.48
C VAL A 290 9.16 -10.80 2.02
N TYR A 291 9.93 -11.63 1.30
CA TYR A 291 10.17 -11.48 -0.13
C TYR A 291 9.35 -12.51 -0.92
N ASN A 292 8.50 -12.03 -1.82
CA ASN A 292 7.71 -12.86 -2.70
C ASN A 292 8.48 -13.11 -4.01
N THR A 293 9.02 -14.32 -4.18
CA THR A 293 9.71 -14.75 -5.41
C THR A 293 8.75 -15.18 -6.51
N LYS A 294 7.45 -15.32 -6.23
CA LYS A 294 6.47 -15.84 -7.18
C LYS A 294 6.00 -14.77 -8.18
N PRO A 295 5.53 -15.18 -9.38
CA PRO A 295 5.01 -14.28 -10.40
C PRO A 295 3.58 -13.78 -10.12
N TYR A 296 3.03 -14.08 -8.95
CA TYR A 296 1.69 -13.66 -8.50
C TYR A 296 1.75 -13.08 -7.08
N PRO A 297 0.80 -12.21 -6.69
CA PRO A 297 0.73 -11.71 -5.33
C PRO A 297 0.44 -12.85 -4.34
N ILE A 298 1.01 -12.76 -3.15
CA ILE A 298 0.70 -13.67 -2.05
C ILE A 298 -0.01 -12.93 -0.91
N LEU A 299 -0.90 -13.63 -0.21
CA LEU A 299 -1.58 -13.16 1.00
C LEU A 299 -1.08 -13.97 2.19
N ILE A 300 -0.65 -13.27 3.24
CA ILE A 300 -0.28 -13.85 4.53
C ILE A 300 -1.50 -13.77 5.45
N GLU A 301 -1.95 -14.92 5.94
CA GLU A 301 -3.01 -15.02 6.94
C GLU A 301 -2.43 -15.73 8.16
N ILE A 302 -2.32 -15.01 9.28
CA ILE A 302 -1.68 -15.51 10.50
C ILE A 302 -2.53 -15.13 11.69
N GLY A 303 -2.69 -16.04 12.64
CA GLY A 303 -3.60 -15.84 13.74
C GLY A 303 -3.55 -16.96 14.77
N PHE A 304 -4.47 -16.89 15.72
CA PHE A 304 -4.67 -17.93 16.72
C PHE A 304 -5.87 -18.80 16.32
N LYS A 305 -5.75 -20.11 16.55
CA LYS A 305 -6.92 -20.98 16.60
C LYS A 305 -7.65 -20.74 17.91
N GLY A 306 -8.70 -19.92 17.86
CA GLY A 306 -9.44 -19.48 19.04
C GLY A 306 -8.80 -18.26 19.73
N LYS A 307 -9.11 -18.06 21.01
CA LYS A 307 -8.61 -16.90 21.78
C LYS A 307 -7.11 -17.05 22.05
N PRO A 308 -6.31 -15.97 21.95
CA PRO A 308 -4.91 -15.98 22.35
C PRO A 308 -4.76 -16.41 23.81
N LYS A 309 -3.97 -17.45 24.05
CA LYS A 309 -3.66 -18.00 25.38
C LYS A 309 -2.37 -18.81 25.35
N ILE A 310 -1.79 -19.07 26.53
CA ILE A 310 -0.67 -20.02 26.68
C ILE A 310 -1.13 -21.41 26.25
N GLY A 311 -0.26 -22.14 25.55
CA GLY A 311 -0.59 -23.42 24.91
C GLY A 311 -1.52 -23.30 23.70
N GLY A 312 -1.95 -22.08 23.34
CA GLY A 312 -2.77 -21.84 22.14
C GLY A 312 -2.00 -22.12 20.85
N ILE A 313 -2.71 -22.57 19.81
CA ILE A 313 -2.13 -22.83 18.49
C ILE A 313 -2.15 -21.53 17.69
N ILE A 314 -1.00 -21.17 17.15
CA ILE A 314 -0.83 -20.13 16.13
C ILE A 314 -0.71 -20.83 14.78
N PHE A 315 -1.43 -20.33 13.80
CA PHE A 315 -1.36 -20.81 12.41
C PHE A 315 -0.85 -19.68 11.51
N CYS A 316 -0.18 -20.06 10.43
CA CYS A 316 0.10 -19.17 9.31
C CYS A 316 -0.21 -19.90 7.99
N ASN A 317 -0.97 -19.24 7.13
CA ASN A 317 -1.30 -19.66 5.78
C ASN A 317 -0.75 -18.64 4.78
N ILE A 318 -0.11 -19.14 3.73
CA ILE A 318 0.28 -18.35 2.57
C ILE A 318 -0.61 -18.76 1.40
N TYR A 319 -1.35 -17.78 0.86
CA TYR A 319 -2.21 -17.99 -0.29
C TYR A 319 -1.64 -17.31 -1.53
N ALA A 320 -1.60 -18.02 -2.66
CA ALA A 320 -1.49 -17.39 -3.97
C ALA A 320 -2.80 -16.68 -4.33
N LEU A 321 -2.70 -15.43 -4.77
CA LEU A 321 -3.82 -14.67 -5.31
C LEU A 321 -3.78 -14.75 -6.82
N LEU A 322 -4.70 -15.51 -7.40
CA LEU A 322 -4.79 -15.75 -8.85
C LEU A 322 -6.03 -15.04 -9.40
N PRO A 323 -6.00 -14.56 -10.66
CA PRO A 323 -7.21 -14.03 -11.30
C PRO A 323 -8.37 -15.01 -11.19
N ALA A 324 -9.56 -14.49 -10.86
CA ALA A 324 -10.77 -15.29 -10.69
C ALA A 324 -11.13 -16.03 -11.98
#